data_AF-A0A661CYE4-F1
#
_entry.id   AF-A0A661CYE4-F1
#
_cell.length_a   1.000
_cell.length_b   1.000
_cell.length_c   1.000
_cell.angle_alpha   90.00
_cell.angle_beta   90.00
_cell.angle_gamma   90.00
#
_symmetry.space_group_name_H-M   'P 1'
#
loop_
_entity.id
_entity.type
_entity.pdbx_description
1 polymer ?
#
loop_
_entity_poly.entity_id
_entity_poly.type
_entity_poly.pdbx_seq_one_letter_code
_entity_poly.pdbx_strand_id
1 'polypeptide(L)'
;MAGEIIVVDDNQTKVETNPPVDTVIQNDTNPTILTSDIQTKITVVETESLPTQIVDEVIRSKISSDLVPEALHIIYPGIPGQNPNDSYTNLVPVPEDLGGVEQGDTFNNQTFSQMFDKLLYPYQYPSFTSFYISGQSSTVEVGDIVVGGFRPFIWATTNTANAPRVDVLYGLNVLATGLVNDGDQSVDIGSDVQLMGVGSATWTINSENTQGGSLSRDYRINWRYANHYGNSVSTVLDESAILGLSSSSLVSGYSGTYSFSAGGGYKYICYPVSFGLYTKATDPDTGFAVAMELPYMVSITNAAGVTADYYVHRTTNIINASLRITLS
;
A
#
# COMPACT_ATOMS: atom_id res chain seq x y z
N MET A 1 24.97 45.19 28.53
CA MET A 1 23.60 45.52 28.99
C MET A 1 23.42 44.79 30.31
N ALA A 2 23.03 45.49 31.37
CA ALA A 2 22.89 44.92 32.72
C ALA A 2 21.66 43.99 32.75
N GLY A 3 21.85 42.74 33.17
CA GLY A 3 20.76 41.78 33.36
C GLY A 3 20.12 41.98 34.74
N GLU A 4 18.80 41.96 34.78
CA GLU A 4 17.99 42.04 36.01
C GLU A 4 17.82 40.63 36.59
N ILE A 5 17.98 40.48 37.91
CA ILE A 5 17.79 39.21 38.63
C ILE A 5 16.37 39.20 39.18
N ILE A 6 15.56 38.22 38.77
CA ILE A 6 14.21 38.00 39.31
C ILE A 6 14.24 36.77 40.21
N VAL A 7 13.83 36.93 41.47
CA VAL A 7 13.59 35.83 42.40
C VAL A 7 12.12 35.44 42.32
N VAL A 8 11.83 34.15 42.20
CA VAL A 8 10.47 33.62 42.12
C VAL A 8 10.31 32.56 43.21
N ASP A 9 9.18 32.57 43.91
CA ASP A 9 8.83 31.51 44.86
C ASP A 9 8.34 30.24 44.14
N ASP A 10 8.16 29.15 44.89
CA ASP A 10 7.71 27.85 44.36
C ASP A 10 6.32 27.87 43.71
N ASN A 11 5.57 28.99 43.77
CA ASN A 11 4.27 29.17 43.14
C ASN A 11 4.30 30.06 41.88
N GLN A 12 5.48 30.43 41.38
CA GLN A 12 5.67 31.24 40.17
C GLN A 12 5.01 32.64 40.18
N THR A 13 4.88 33.27 41.34
CA THR A 13 4.41 34.67 41.41
C THR A 13 5.59 35.65 41.42
N LYS A 14 5.68 36.54 40.41
CA LYS A 14 6.71 37.57 40.31
C LYS A 14 6.57 38.58 41.47
N VAL A 15 7.56 38.66 42.35
CA VAL A 15 7.63 39.72 43.37
C VAL A 15 8.41 40.89 42.79
N GLU A 16 7.71 41.97 42.41
CA GLU A 16 8.38 43.21 42.01
C GLU A 16 8.85 43.98 43.25
N THR A 17 10.16 44.22 43.36
CA THR A 17 10.72 45.11 44.38
C THR A 17 11.47 46.26 43.72
N ASN A 18 11.14 47.48 44.15
CA ASN A 18 11.85 48.72 43.86
C ASN A 18 11.82 49.50 45.20
N PRO A 19 12.93 49.90 45.85
CA PRO A 19 14.30 50.20 45.36
C PRO A 19 15.36 49.19 45.87
N PRO A 20 16.70 49.39 45.72
CA PRO A 20 17.67 48.28 45.63
C PRO A 20 17.80 47.54 46.96
N VAL A 21 17.41 46.28 46.96
CA VAL A 21 17.50 45.41 48.13
C VAL A 21 18.85 44.68 48.09
N ASP A 22 19.63 44.90 49.15
CA ASP A 22 20.75 44.07 49.55
C ASP A 22 20.35 42.59 49.49
N THR A 23 21.21 41.77 48.89
CA THR A 23 21.02 40.33 48.71
C THR A 23 20.46 39.65 49.96
N VAL A 24 19.17 39.30 49.95
CA VAL A 24 18.56 38.48 50.99
C VAL A 24 18.78 37.02 50.64
N ILE A 25 19.63 36.34 51.41
CA ILE A 25 19.72 34.88 51.40
C ILE A 25 18.78 34.39 52.51
N GLN A 26 17.66 33.76 52.15
CA GLN A 26 16.85 33.00 53.12
C GLN A 26 17.21 31.52 53.05
N ASN A 27 17.44 30.92 54.22
CA ASN A 27 17.70 29.51 54.41
C ASN A 27 16.41 28.83 54.90
N ASP A 28 15.91 27.86 54.15
CA ASP A 28 14.50 27.44 54.17
C ASP A 28 14.15 26.42 55.26
N THR A 29 14.91 26.35 56.36
CA THR A 29 14.59 25.42 57.47
C THR A 29 14.81 25.94 58.89
N ASN A 30 15.29 27.18 59.08
CA ASN A 30 15.25 27.85 60.40
C ASN A 30 15.62 29.35 60.27
N PRO A 31 14.76 30.31 60.67
CA PRO A 31 15.03 31.72 60.49
C PRO A 31 15.87 32.25 61.67
N THR A 32 17.16 31.90 61.71
CA THR A 32 18.12 32.61 62.55
C THR A 32 18.85 33.62 61.68
N ILE A 33 18.57 34.89 61.89
CA ILE A 33 19.23 36.02 61.22
C ILE A 33 20.72 35.94 61.54
N LEU A 34 21.54 35.51 60.58
CA LEU A 34 22.99 35.70 60.65
C LEU A 34 23.29 37.15 60.26
N THR A 35 23.37 38.01 61.26
CA THR A 35 23.85 39.37 61.12
C THR A 35 25.35 39.39 60.81
N SER A 36 25.70 40.13 59.76
CA SER A 36 26.85 41.03 59.59
C SER A 36 28.29 40.57 59.31
N ASP A 37 28.68 39.28 59.26
CA ASP A 37 30.13 38.95 59.14
C ASP A 37 30.63 38.26 57.85
N ILE A 38 29.83 38.22 56.78
CA ILE A 38 30.27 37.64 55.47
C ILE A 38 30.21 38.69 54.36
N GLN A 39 30.65 39.92 54.63
CA GLN A 39 30.74 40.97 53.61
C GLN A 39 32.15 41.19 53.05
N THR A 40 33.12 40.35 53.40
CA THR A 40 34.50 40.49 52.89
C THR A 40 34.92 39.31 52.01
N LYS A 41 35.14 39.65 50.73
CA LYS A 41 35.77 38.88 49.65
C LYS A 41 34.88 37.90 48.87
N ILE A 42 33.98 38.47 48.05
CA ILE A 42 33.73 37.90 46.74
C ILE A 42 34.12 38.96 45.71
N THR A 43 35.38 38.94 45.30
CA THR A 43 35.81 39.69 44.10
C THR A 43 35.34 38.87 42.90
N VAL A 44 34.34 39.39 42.19
CA VAL A 44 33.88 38.83 40.91
C VAL A 44 35.09 38.81 39.97
N VAL A 45 35.54 37.60 39.61
CA VAL A 45 36.54 37.42 38.56
C VAL A 45 35.78 37.37 37.26
N GLU A 46 35.83 38.45 36.47
CA GLU A 46 35.43 38.39 35.07
C GLU A 46 36.40 37.45 34.34
N THR A 47 35.93 36.27 33.97
CA THR A 47 36.67 35.38 33.06
C THR A 47 35.91 35.31 31.75
N GLU A 48 36.40 36.04 30.74
CA GLU A 48 36.05 35.73 29.35
C GLU A 48 36.56 34.33 28.99
N SER A 49 35.65 33.52 28.45
CA SER A 49 35.90 32.24 27.77
C SER A 49 36.84 31.24 28.46
N LEU A 50 36.34 30.51 29.45
CA LEU A 50 36.94 29.23 29.85
C LEU A 50 35.90 28.09 29.78
N PRO A 51 36.33 26.85 29.45
CA PRO A 51 35.45 25.69 29.47
C PRO A 51 34.87 25.45 30.87
N THR A 52 33.58 25.07 30.92
CA THR A 52 32.73 24.96 32.13
C THR A 52 33.34 24.16 33.27
N GLN A 53 34.25 23.22 32.99
CA GLN A 53 34.92 22.38 33.99
C GLN A 53 35.92 23.13 34.89
N ILE A 54 36.52 24.23 34.42
CA ILE A 54 37.54 24.98 35.18
C ILE A 54 36.90 25.94 36.20
N VAL A 55 35.68 26.41 35.92
CA VAL A 55 34.96 27.36 36.78
C VAL A 55 34.53 26.68 38.09
N ASP A 56 34.10 25.43 38.01
CA ASP A 56 33.62 24.65 39.16
C ASP A 56 34.76 24.32 40.16
N GLU A 57 35.96 24.07 39.65
CA GLU A 57 37.14 23.78 40.46
C GLU A 57 37.69 25.04 41.17
N VAL A 58 37.64 26.20 40.51
CA VAL A 58 38.09 27.49 41.07
C VAL A 58 37.14 28.01 42.14
N ILE A 59 35.83 27.77 42.01
CA ILE A 59 34.84 28.16 43.02
C ILE A 59 34.96 27.26 44.26
N ARG A 60 35.10 25.95 44.08
CA ARG A 60 35.31 25.00 45.19
C ARG A 60 36.63 25.22 45.93
N SER A 61 37.68 25.72 45.25
CA SER A 61 38.96 26.02 45.91
C SER A 61 38.96 27.28 46.77
N LYS A 62 37.94 28.14 46.68
CA LYS A 62 37.88 29.45 47.36
C LYS A 62 36.85 29.53 48.49
N ILE A 63 36.03 28.49 48.67
CA ILE A 63 35.04 28.40 49.74
C ILE A 63 35.62 27.50 50.83
N SER A 64 35.72 28.01 52.06
CA SER A 64 36.16 27.23 53.23
C SER A 64 35.28 26.00 53.41
N SER A 65 35.88 24.83 53.61
CA SER A 65 35.22 23.51 53.62
C SER A 65 34.12 23.34 54.68
N ASP A 66 34.02 24.26 55.64
CA ASP A 66 33.17 24.12 56.82
C ASP A 66 31.78 24.77 56.67
N LEU A 67 31.43 25.29 55.48
CA LEU A 67 30.17 26.01 55.23
C LEU A 67 29.42 25.59 53.96
N VAL A 68 29.65 24.38 53.44
CA VAL A 68 28.90 23.90 52.27
C VAL A 68 27.75 23.00 52.74
N PRO A 69 26.48 23.46 52.73
CA PRO A 69 25.36 22.53 52.87
C PRO A 69 25.34 21.57 51.67
N GLU A 70 24.94 20.32 51.89
CA GLU A 70 25.02 19.21 50.93
C GLU A 70 24.28 19.41 49.59
N ALA A 71 23.66 20.56 49.35
CA ALA A 71 23.00 20.87 48.09
C ALA A 71 23.13 22.36 47.72
N LEU A 72 24.34 22.82 47.40
CA LEU A 72 24.48 24.05 46.60
C LEU A 72 24.15 23.71 45.14
N HIS A 73 22.90 23.92 44.75
CA HIS A 73 22.48 23.81 43.35
C HIS A 73 22.83 25.11 42.63
N ILE A 74 23.97 25.12 41.92
CA ILE A 74 24.30 26.23 41.02
C ILE A 74 23.36 26.11 39.82
N ILE A 75 22.27 26.89 39.81
CA ILE A 75 21.43 27.05 38.63
C ILE A 75 22.21 27.95 37.67
N TYR A 76 22.85 27.35 36.68
CA TYR A 76 23.33 28.10 35.53
C TYR A 76 22.10 28.73 34.86
N PRO A 77 22.09 30.05 34.55
CA PRO A 77 21.12 30.57 33.61
C PRO A 77 21.32 29.73 32.34
N GLY A 78 20.31 28.95 31.99
CA GLY A 78 20.38 28.10 30.81
C GLY A 78 20.88 28.95 29.65
N ILE A 79 21.90 28.45 28.94
CA ILE A 79 22.14 28.84 27.54
C ILE A 79 20.74 28.94 26.92
N PRO A 80 20.34 30.05 26.26
CA PRO A 80 18.99 30.21 25.76
C PRO A 80 18.60 28.96 24.98
N GLY A 81 17.85 28.10 25.66
CA GLY A 81 17.34 26.87 25.10
C GLY A 81 16.30 27.34 24.11
N GLN A 82 16.54 27.06 22.83
CA GLN A 82 15.52 27.23 21.81
C GLN A 82 14.22 26.68 22.35
N ASN A 83 13.20 27.53 22.35
CA ASN A 83 11.87 27.10 22.68
C ASN A 83 11.51 26.02 21.64
N PRO A 84 11.02 24.82 22.00
CA PRO A 84 10.58 23.82 21.01
C PRO A 84 9.47 24.34 20.06
N ASN A 85 8.98 25.56 20.29
CA ASN A 85 8.05 26.30 19.46
C ASN A 85 8.70 27.36 18.55
N ASP A 86 10.04 27.41 18.45
CA ASP A 86 10.71 28.33 17.52
C ASP A 86 10.33 27.95 16.09
N SER A 87 9.54 28.82 15.46
CA SER A 87 9.06 28.66 14.09
C SER A 87 10.12 29.11 13.10
N TYR A 88 10.44 28.27 12.13
CA TYR A 88 11.25 28.56 10.98
C TYR A 88 10.38 29.05 9.82
N THR A 89 10.82 30.13 9.17
CA THR A 89 10.22 30.65 7.95
C THR A 89 11.30 30.88 6.90
N ASN A 90 11.19 30.16 5.79
CA ASN A 90 11.91 30.39 4.56
C ASN A 90 10.97 30.17 3.37
N LEU A 91 10.57 31.29 2.77
CA LEU A 91 9.67 31.30 1.61
C LEU A 91 10.41 31.05 0.28
N VAL A 92 11.73 30.82 0.32
CA VAL A 92 12.48 30.38 -0.86
C VAL A 92 12.13 28.92 -1.14
N PRO A 93 11.65 28.59 -2.35
CA PRO A 93 11.32 27.22 -2.70
C PRO A 93 12.53 26.30 -2.60
N VAL A 94 12.34 25.08 -2.06
CA VAL A 94 13.39 24.07 -1.99
C VAL A 94 13.83 23.69 -3.41
N PRO A 95 15.13 23.69 -3.72
CA PRO A 95 15.62 23.57 -5.09
C PRO A 95 15.61 22.12 -5.64
N GLU A 96 15.53 21.10 -4.78
CA GLU A 96 15.52 19.68 -5.13
C GLU A 96 14.75 18.87 -4.07
N ASP A 97 14.32 17.66 -4.43
CA ASP A 97 13.62 16.77 -3.50
C ASP A 97 14.58 16.29 -2.39
N LEU A 98 14.17 16.44 -1.13
CA LEU A 98 14.91 16.02 0.06
C LEU A 98 13.98 15.23 0.99
N GLY A 99 14.07 13.90 0.97
CA GLY A 99 13.20 13.04 1.77
C GLY A 99 11.73 13.25 1.41
N GLY A 100 10.91 13.74 2.35
CA GLY A 100 9.52 14.13 2.11
C GLY A 100 9.28 15.62 1.82
N VAL A 101 10.33 16.40 1.64
CA VAL A 101 10.26 17.79 1.18
C VAL A 101 10.46 17.77 -0.33
N GLU A 102 9.44 18.16 -1.09
CA GLU A 102 9.46 18.16 -2.55
C GLU A 102 10.08 19.47 -3.08
N GLN A 103 10.69 19.41 -4.26
CA GLN A 103 11.14 20.59 -4.99
C GLN A 103 9.97 21.57 -5.13
N GLY A 104 10.22 22.83 -4.78
CA GLY A 104 9.20 23.87 -4.81
C GLY A 104 8.51 24.12 -3.46
N ASP A 105 8.64 23.21 -2.48
CA ASP A 105 8.13 23.43 -1.12
C ASP A 105 8.72 24.69 -0.49
N THR A 106 7.96 25.34 0.39
CA THR A 106 8.45 26.44 1.23
C THR A 106 8.14 26.16 2.69
N PHE A 107 8.88 26.79 3.60
CA PHE A 107 8.62 26.70 5.02
C PHE A 107 8.03 28.02 5.50
N ASN A 108 6.77 28.03 5.89
CA ASN A 108 6.12 29.20 6.45
C ASN A 108 5.64 28.88 7.87
N ASN A 109 6.27 29.51 8.86
CA ASN A 109 5.94 29.35 10.28
C ASN A 109 5.89 27.88 10.74
N GLN A 110 6.84 27.05 10.27
CA GLN A 110 6.93 25.63 10.61
C GLN A 110 7.92 25.44 11.77
N THR A 111 7.60 24.64 12.78
CA THR A 111 8.59 24.30 13.81
C THR A 111 9.68 23.38 13.24
N PHE A 112 10.86 23.36 13.87
CA PHE A 112 11.90 22.41 13.46
C PHE A 112 11.43 20.95 13.54
N SER A 113 10.57 20.59 14.51
CA SER A 113 9.96 19.25 14.56
C SER A 113 9.14 18.96 13.31
N GLN A 114 8.28 19.88 12.88
CA GLN A 114 7.47 19.71 11.67
C GLN A 114 8.33 19.55 10.41
N MET A 115 9.43 20.31 10.34
CA MET A 115 10.39 20.19 9.23
C MET A 115 11.11 18.84 9.22
N PHE A 116 11.62 18.39 10.37
CA PHE A 116 12.29 17.09 10.48
C PHE A 116 11.32 15.94 10.27
N ASP A 117 10.08 16.04 10.75
CA ASP A 117 9.06 15.02 10.51
C ASP A 117 8.73 14.91 9.02
N LYS A 118 8.56 16.04 8.33
CA LYS A 118 8.36 16.05 6.87
C LYS A 118 9.56 15.44 6.13
N LEU A 119 10.78 15.74 6.57
CA LEU A 119 12.01 15.24 5.95
C LEU A 119 12.23 13.74 6.16
N LEU A 120 12.08 13.27 7.40
CA LEU A 120 12.47 11.93 7.85
C LEU A 120 11.34 10.90 7.78
N TYR A 121 10.09 11.36 7.84
CA TYR A 121 8.89 10.52 7.79
C TYR A 121 7.98 10.96 6.64
N PRO A 122 8.46 10.82 5.38
CA PRO A 122 7.66 11.19 4.21
C PRO A 122 6.35 10.42 4.17
N TYR A 123 5.32 11.08 3.65
CA TYR A 123 4.02 10.47 3.42
C TYR A 123 4.15 9.23 2.54
N GLN A 124 3.63 8.10 3.03
CA GLN A 124 3.66 6.84 2.32
C GLN A 124 2.38 6.67 1.51
N TYR A 125 2.47 6.80 0.19
CA TYR A 125 1.31 6.66 -0.68
C TYR A 125 0.72 5.25 -0.57
N PRO A 126 -0.59 5.13 -0.30
CA PRO A 126 -1.27 3.85 -0.29
C PRO A 126 -1.48 3.30 -1.71
N SER A 127 -1.63 1.99 -1.83
CA SER A 127 -1.94 1.31 -3.09
C SER A 127 -2.65 -0.02 -2.83
N PHE A 128 -3.64 -0.36 -3.67
CA PHE A 128 -4.28 -1.67 -3.61
C PHE A 128 -3.35 -2.74 -4.18
N THR A 129 -3.04 -3.78 -3.41
CA THR A 129 -2.23 -4.94 -3.83
C THR A 129 -3.07 -6.13 -4.29
N SER A 130 -4.36 -6.16 -3.93
CA SER A 130 -5.36 -7.13 -4.43
C SER A 130 -6.77 -6.55 -4.37
N PHE A 131 -7.68 -7.10 -5.18
CA PHE A 131 -9.12 -6.87 -5.13
C PHE A 131 -9.83 -8.00 -5.88
N TYR A 132 -10.77 -8.69 -5.24
CA TYR A 132 -11.55 -9.77 -5.85
C TYR A 132 -12.81 -10.10 -5.06
N ILE A 133 -13.74 -10.84 -5.68
CA ILE A 133 -14.91 -11.40 -5.00
C ILE A 133 -14.57 -12.82 -4.55
N SER A 134 -14.69 -13.11 -3.26
CA SER A 134 -14.38 -14.45 -2.74
C SER A 134 -15.30 -15.51 -3.34
N GLY A 135 -14.70 -16.65 -3.71
CA GLY A 135 -15.40 -17.76 -4.36
C GLY A 135 -15.83 -17.49 -5.81
N GLN A 136 -15.41 -16.38 -6.43
CA GLN A 136 -15.74 -16.07 -7.81
C GLN A 136 -14.49 -16.20 -8.71
N SER A 137 -14.62 -16.97 -9.79
CA SER A 137 -13.57 -17.05 -10.81
C SER A 137 -13.53 -15.78 -11.66
N SER A 138 -12.32 -15.33 -12.02
CA SER A 138 -12.10 -14.22 -12.96
C SER A 138 -12.35 -14.61 -14.43
N THR A 139 -12.57 -15.90 -14.69
CA THR A 139 -12.97 -16.42 -16.00
C THR A 139 -14.05 -17.48 -15.82
N VAL A 140 -15.16 -17.30 -16.52
CA VAL A 140 -16.33 -18.20 -16.51
C VAL A 140 -16.76 -18.50 -17.94
N GLU A 141 -17.55 -19.55 -18.13
CA GLU A 141 -18.04 -19.90 -19.45
C GLU A 141 -19.13 -18.91 -19.91
N VAL A 142 -19.26 -18.67 -21.21
CA VAL A 142 -20.38 -17.90 -21.76
C VAL A 142 -21.72 -18.50 -21.28
N GLY A 143 -22.60 -17.67 -20.75
CA GLY A 143 -23.86 -18.11 -20.14
C GLY A 143 -23.76 -18.46 -18.66
N ASP A 144 -22.58 -18.57 -18.06
CA ASP A 144 -22.49 -18.76 -16.61
C ASP A 144 -23.00 -17.53 -15.85
N ILE A 145 -23.61 -17.79 -14.69
CA ILE A 145 -24.18 -16.77 -13.81
C ILE A 145 -23.18 -16.41 -12.71
N VAL A 146 -22.87 -15.13 -12.59
CA VAL A 146 -22.33 -14.55 -11.35
C VAL A 146 -23.53 -14.21 -10.47
N VAL A 147 -23.73 -15.04 -9.44
CA VAL A 147 -24.89 -14.93 -8.53
C VAL A 147 -24.88 -13.57 -7.83
N GLY A 148 -26.00 -12.87 -7.91
CA GLY A 148 -26.26 -11.57 -7.31
C GLY A 148 -26.34 -11.59 -5.78
N GLY A 149 -26.83 -10.49 -5.23
CA GLY A 149 -26.97 -10.28 -3.80
C GLY A 149 -25.65 -9.90 -3.10
N PHE A 150 -25.61 -10.11 -1.79
CA PHE A 150 -24.44 -9.82 -0.96
C PHE A 150 -23.27 -10.76 -1.28
N ARG A 151 -22.16 -10.17 -1.72
CA ARG A 151 -20.91 -10.87 -2.03
C ARG A 151 -19.76 -10.39 -1.14
N PRO A 152 -18.89 -11.30 -0.68
CA PRO A 152 -17.68 -10.94 0.05
C PRO A 152 -16.63 -10.41 -0.92
N PHE A 153 -16.39 -9.10 -0.90
CA PHE A 153 -15.24 -8.50 -1.56
C PHE A 153 -14.04 -8.54 -0.62
N ILE A 154 -12.87 -8.89 -1.15
CA ILE A 154 -11.60 -8.96 -0.43
C ILE A 154 -10.57 -8.11 -1.16
N TRP A 155 -9.82 -7.31 -0.42
CA TRP A 155 -8.72 -6.51 -0.94
C TRP A 155 -7.57 -6.42 0.06
N ALA A 156 -6.46 -5.89 -0.41
CA ALA A 156 -5.34 -5.52 0.44
C ALA A 156 -4.82 -4.16 -0.02
N THR A 157 -4.45 -3.32 0.94
CA THR A 157 -3.96 -1.95 0.70
C THR A 157 -2.66 -1.77 1.47
N THR A 158 -1.65 -1.17 0.85
CA THR A 158 -0.48 -0.66 1.57
C THR A 158 -0.85 0.63 2.31
N ASN A 159 -0.19 0.92 3.44
CA ASN A 159 -0.35 2.19 4.16
C ASN A 159 -1.82 2.57 4.45
N THR A 160 -2.65 1.63 4.93
CA THR A 160 -4.12 1.78 5.07
C THR A 160 -4.55 3.01 5.87
N ALA A 161 -3.77 3.45 6.85
CA ALA A 161 -4.02 4.68 7.61
C ALA A 161 -4.11 5.93 6.70
N ASN A 162 -3.43 5.92 5.56
CA ASN A 162 -3.41 6.99 4.58
C ASN A 162 -4.53 6.87 3.53
N ALA A 163 -5.32 5.78 3.54
CA ALA A 163 -6.49 5.56 2.69
C ALA A 163 -7.60 4.87 3.51
N PRO A 164 -8.20 5.57 4.49
CA PRO A 164 -9.00 4.93 5.54
C PRO A 164 -10.38 4.45 5.09
N ARG A 165 -10.83 4.86 3.89
CA ARG A 165 -12.15 4.54 3.34
C ARG A 165 -12.06 4.05 1.92
N VAL A 166 -12.93 3.11 1.54
CA VAL A 166 -13.04 2.59 0.19
C VAL A 166 -14.48 2.61 -0.31
N ASP A 167 -14.61 2.66 -1.62
CA ASP A 167 -15.87 2.53 -2.35
C ASP A 167 -15.77 1.33 -3.30
N VAL A 168 -16.89 0.65 -3.54
CA VAL A 168 -16.97 -0.47 -4.49
C VAL A 168 -18.00 -0.14 -5.56
N LEU A 169 -17.61 -0.33 -6.81
CA LEU A 169 -18.42 -0.01 -7.99
C LEU A 169 -18.55 -1.24 -8.90
N TYR A 170 -19.64 -1.27 -9.67
CA TYR A 170 -19.83 -2.16 -10.80
C TYR A 170 -20.07 -1.33 -12.07
N GLY A 171 -19.08 -1.30 -12.97
CA GLY A 171 -19.05 -0.32 -14.05
C GLY A 171 -19.06 1.12 -13.50
N LEU A 172 -20.10 1.88 -13.82
CA LEU A 172 -20.29 3.25 -13.31
C LEU A 172 -21.22 3.31 -12.08
N ASN A 173 -21.81 2.18 -11.68
CA ASN A 173 -22.75 2.14 -10.57
C ASN A 173 -22.00 1.98 -9.25
N VAL A 174 -22.22 2.89 -8.31
CA VAL A 174 -21.70 2.77 -6.95
C VAL A 174 -22.54 1.72 -6.21
N LEU A 175 -21.89 0.64 -5.76
CA LEU A 175 -22.54 -0.42 -4.98
C LEU A 175 -22.45 -0.12 -3.48
N ALA A 176 -21.31 0.39 -3.03
CA ALA A 176 -21.09 0.80 -1.65
C ALA A 176 -20.08 1.94 -1.59
N THR A 177 -20.22 2.81 -0.59
CA THR A 177 -19.32 3.94 -0.37
C THR A 177 -18.98 4.11 1.11
N GLY A 178 -17.80 4.67 1.39
CA GLY A 178 -17.37 5.00 2.73
C GLY A 178 -17.14 3.78 3.62
N LEU A 179 -16.84 2.62 3.01
CA LEU A 179 -16.50 1.40 3.73
C LEU A 179 -15.15 1.57 4.44
N VAL A 180 -14.97 0.92 5.57
CA VAL A 180 -13.67 0.91 6.25
C VAL A 180 -12.66 0.16 5.37
N ASN A 181 -11.43 0.67 5.27
CA ASN A 181 -10.35 -0.04 4.57
C ASN A 181 -9.70 -1.09 5.48
N ASP A 182 -10.44 -2.15 5.82
CA ASP A 182 -10.02 -3.24 6.70
C ASP A 182 -9.72 -4.56 5.98
N GLY A 183 -10.00 -4.63 4.67
CA GLY A 183 -9.56 -5.72 3.78
C GLY A 183 -10.67 -6.65 3.33
N ASP A 184 -11.87 -6.56 3.91
CA ASP A 184 -13.04 -7.30 3.45
C ASP A 184 -14.34 -6.58 3.78
N GLN A 185 -15.32 -6.67 2.88
CA GLN A 185 -16.69 -6.23 3.15
C GLN A 185 -17.70 -7.05 2.37
N SER A 186 -18.91 -7.18 2.92
CA SER A 186 -20.06 -7.74 2.22
C SER A 186 -20.80 -6.64 1.48
N VAL A 187 -20.83 -6.70 0.15
CA VAL A 187 -21.48 -5.69 -0.71
C VAL A 187 -22.52 -6.35 -1.58
N ASP A 188 -23.72 -5.77 -1.63
CA ASP A 188 -24.78 -6.21 -2.53
C ASP A 188 -24.45 -5.80 -3.97
N ILE A 189 -24.29 -6.78 -4.86
CA ILE A 189 -24.05 -6.53 -6.29
C ILE A 189 -25.35 -6.41 -7.10
N GLY A 190 -26.51 -6.56 -6.45
CA GLY A 190 -27.82 -6.49 -7.08
C GLY A 190 -28.23 -7.82 -7.71
N SER A 191 -28.80 -7.77 -8.92
CA SER A 191 -29.23 -8.97 -9.64
C SER A 191 -28.06 -9.80 -10.15
N ASP A 192 -28.35 -11.05 -10.52
CA ASP A 192 -27.42 -11.93 -11.24
C ASP A 192 -26.82 -11.23 -12.47
N VAL A 193 -25.52 -11.43 -12.68
CA VAL A 193 -24.80 -10.96 -13.86
C VAL A 193 -24.47 -12.15 -14.75
N GLN A 194 -24.94 -12.11 -16.00
CA GLN A 194 -24.78 -13.18 -16.97
C GLN A 194 -24.55 -12.57 -18.35
N LEU A 195 -23.59 -13.10 -19.12
CA LEU A 195 -23.39 -12.72 -20.51
C LEU A 195 -23.60 -13.93 -21.42
N MET A 196 -24.53 -13.78 -22.37
CA MET A 196 -24.86 -14.80 -23.38
C MET A 196 -23.88 -14.81 -24.58
N GLY A 197 -22.83 -14.00 -24.50
CA GLY A 197 -21.74 -13.95 -25.48
C GLY A 197 -20.42 -13.63 -24.79
N VAL A 198 -19.33 -13.67 -25.56
CA VAL A 198 -18.00 -13.30 -25.06
C VAL A 198 -18.01 -11.84 -24.61
N GLY A 199 -17.49 -11.60 -23.41
CA GLY A 199 -17.49 -10.26 -22.82
C GLY A 199 -16.90 -10.26 -21.41
N SER A 200 -17.12 -9.16 -20.69
CA SER A 200 -16.61 -9.04 -19.33
C SER A 200 -17.46 -8.11 -18.47
N ALA A 201 -17.45 -8.38 -17.17
CA ALA A 201 -17.96 -7.50 -16.13
C ALA A 201 -16.79 -7.04 -15.25
N THR A 202 -16.76 -5.75 -14.90
CA THR A 202 -15.67 -5.16 -14.11
C THR A 202 -16.25 -4.52 -12.85
N TRP A 203 -15.73 -4.96 -11.71
CA TRP A 203 -15.89 -4.29 -10.44
C TRP A 203 -14.64 -3.49 -10.15
N THR A 204 -14.82 -2.35 -9.51
CA THR A 204 -13.72 -1.45 -9.19
C THR A 204 -13.78 -1.09 -7.72
N ILE A 205 -12.64 -1.17 -7.03
CA ILE A 205 -12.46 -0.57 -5.72
C ILE A 205 -11.77 0.77 -5.88
N ASN A 206 -12.31 1.80 -5.27
CA ASN A 206 -11.77 3.15 -5.27
C ASN A 206 -11.51 3.60 -3.84
N SER A 207 -10.56 4.52 -3.68
CA SER A 207 -10.38 5.25 -2.43
C SER A 207 -9.64 6.56 -2.70
N GLU A 208 -9.78 7.50 -1.78
CA GLU A 208 -9.06 8.76 -1.76
C GLU A 208 -8.11 8.73 -0.56
N ASN A 209 -6.86 9.07 -0.81
CA ASN A 209 -5.86 9.14 0.22
C ASN A 209 -5.98 10.44 1.04
N THR A 210 -5.33 10.54 2.19
CA THR A 210 -5.46 11.70 3.09
C THR A 210 -4.86 13.00 2.54
N GLN A 211 -4.25 12.97 1.36
CA GLN A 211 -3.74 14.12 0.62
C GLN A 211 -4.56 14.43 -0.65
N GLY A 212 -5.70 13.76 -0.86
CA GLY A 212 -6.59 14.00 -2.01
C GLY A 212 -6.22 13.23 -3.30
N GLY A 213 -5.25 12.33 -3.23
CA GLY A 213 -4.89 11.47 -4.36
C GLY A 213 -5.82 10.26 -4.47
N SER A 214 -6.31 9.96 -5.67
CA SER A 214 -7.16 8.80 -5.92
C SER A 214 -6.34 7.53 -6.15
N LEU A 215 -6.86 6.40 -5.67
CA LEU A 215 -6.35 5.07 -5.96
C LEU A 215 -7.49 4.13 -6.32
N SER A 216 -7.20 3.21 -7.23
CA SER A 216 -8.21 2.35 -7.83
C SER A 216 -7.63 1.00 -8.23
N ARG A 217 -8.46 -0.04 -8.22
CA ARG A 217 -8.11 -1.35 -8.76
C ARG A 217 -9.35 -2.07 -9.28
N ASP A 218 -9.16 -2.78 -10.38
CA ASP A 218 -10.23 -3.56 -11.02
C ASP A 218 -10.15 -5.05 -10.67
N TYR A 219 -11.33 -5.65 -10.52
CA TYR A 219 -11.56 -7.08 -10.59
C TYR A 219 -12.47 -7.36 -11.79
N ARG A 220 -11.92 -8.07 -12.78
CA ARG A 220 -12.61 -8.36 -14.04
C ARG A 220 -12.94 -9.83 -14.16
N ILE A 221 -14.21 -10.12 -14.41
CA ILE A 221 -14.69 -11.46 -14.79
C ILE A 221 -14.87 -11.49 -16.30
N ASN A 222 -14.32 -12.51 -16.96
CA ASN A 222 -14.39 -12.68 -18.41
C ASN A 222 -15.24 -13.90 -18.75
N TRP A 223 -16.24 -13.71 -19.62
CA TRP A 223 -17.02 -14.80 -20.20
C TRP A 223 -16.35 -15.24 -21.48
N ARG A 224 -16.00 -16.52 -21.56
CA ARG A 224 -15.25 -17.11 -22.66
C ARG A 224 -15.86 -18.43 -23.08
N TYR A 225 -15.66 -18.79 -24.34
CA TYR A 225 -15.95 -20.14 -24.77
C TYR A 225 -14.83 -21.08 -24.32
N ALA A 226 -15.19 -22.35 -24.15
CA ALA A 226 -14.25 -23.41 -23.87
C ALA A 226 -13.69 -24.01 -25.17
N ASN A 227 -12.39 -24.26 -25.24
CA ASN A 227 -11.83 -25.18 -26.23
C ASN A 227 -11.80 -26.58 -25.63
N HIS A 228 -12.24 -27.58 -26.39
CA HIS A 228 -12.25 -28.98 -25.98
C HIS A 228 -11.19 -29.76 -26.78
N TYR A 229 -10.39 -30.58 -26.11
CA TYR A 229 -9.35 -31.36 -26.77
C TYR A 229 -9.06 -32.67 -26.05
N GLY A 230 -8.70 -33.69 -26.82
CA GLY A 230 -8.40 -35.01 -26.28
C GLY A 230 -8.18 -36.07 -27.36
N ASN A 231 -8.13 -37.32 -26.91
CA ASN A 231 -7.94 -38.48 -27.77
C ASN A 231 -9.29 -39.15 -28.09
N SER A 232 -9.50 -39.58 -29.33
CA SER A 232 -10.64 -40.45 -29.69
C SER A 232 -10.31 -41.35 -30.88
N VAL A 233 -10.83 -42.58 -30.87
CA VAL A 233 -10.67 -43.55 -31.98
C VAL A 233 -11.66 -43.30 -33.12
N SER A 234 -12.74 -42.57 -32.86
CA SER A 234 -13.74 -42.23 -33.88
C SER A 234 -13.15 -41.28 -34.90
N THR A 235 -13.63 -41.36 -36.15
CA THR A 235 -13.25 -40.43 -37.22
C THR A 235 -14.11 -39.17 -37.25
N VAL A 236 -15.28 -39.21 -36.62
CA VAL A 236 -16.19 -38.07 -36.45
C VAL A 236 -16.65 -38.06 -35.00
N LEU A 237 -16.75 -36.87 -34.41
CA LEU A 237 -17.30 -36.61 -33.08
C LEU A 237 -18.58 -35.81 -33.24
N ASP A 238 -19.59 -36.19 -32.45
CA ASP A 238 -20.76 -35.36 -32.23
C ASP A 238 -20.55 -34.45 -31.00
N GLU A 239 -21.55 -33.63 -30.70
CA GLU A 239 -21.54 -32.72 -29.55
C GLU A 239 -21.19 -33.44 -28.23
N SER A 240 -21.84 -34.57 -27.95
CA SER A 240 -21.61 -35.32 -26.71
C SER A 240 -20.17 -35.83 -26.61
N ALA A 241 -19.59 -36.32 -27.71
CA ALA A 241 -18.23 -36.80 -27.74
C ALA A 241 -17.21 -35.66 -27.60
N ILE A 242 -17.50 -34.46 -28.10
CA ILE A 242 -16.64 -33.27 -27.94
C ILE A 242 -16.64 -32.79 -26.49
N LEU A 243 -17.82 -32.67 -25.88
CA LEU A 243 -17.95 -32.28 -24.46
C LEU A 243 -17.29 -33.31 -23.52
N GLY A 244 -17.24 -34.58 -23.93
CA GLY A 244 -16.59 -35.68 -23.21
C GLY A 244 -15.07 -35.80 -23.43
N LEU A 245 -14.43 -34.93 -24.21
CA LEU A 245 -12.99 -34.95 -24.38
C LEU A 245 -12.27 -34.69 -23.05
N SER A 246 -11.07 -35.25 -22.90
CA SER A 246 -10.34 -35.30 -21.63
C SER A 246 -9.96 -33.93 -21.06
N SER A 247 -9.91 -32.91 -21.90
CA SER A 247 -9.45 -31.58 -21.52
C SER A 247 -10.36 -30.51 -22.09
N SER A 248 -10.60 -29.48 -21.27
CA SER A 248 -11.32 -28.27 -21.66
C SER A 248 -10.68 -27.04 -21.02
N SER A 249 -10.72 -25.90 -21.69
CA SER A 249 -10.12 -24.65 -21.18
C SER A 249 -10.84 -23.42 -21.72
N LEU A 250 -11.16 -22.48 -20.83
CA LEU A 250 -11.78 -21.20 -21.17
C LEU A 250 -10.75 -20.23 -21.74
N VAL A 251 -10.85 -19.91 -23.03
CA VAL A 251 -9.81 -19.18 -23.77
C VAL A 251 -10.39 -18.10 -24.68
N SER A 252 -9.55 -17.17 -25.12
CA SER A 252 -9.92 -16.06 -26.00
C SER A 252 -9.69 -16.35 -27.49
N GLY A 253 -9.26 -17.55 -27.85
CA GLY A 253 -8.91 -17.92 -29.22
C GLY A 253 -8.48 -19.38 -29.34
N TYR A 254 -8.18 -19.81 -30.57
CA TYR A 254 -7.68 -21.16 -30.83
C TYR A 254 -6.18 -21.33 -30.54
N SER A 255 -5.41 -20.23 -30.52
CA SER A 255 -3.95 -20.32 -30.42
C SER A 255 -3.50 -20.79 -29.04
N GLY A 256 -2.53 -21.69 -29.02
CA GLY A 256 -2.02 -22.31 -27.81
C GLY A 256 -1.41 -23.67 -28.07
N THR A 257 -0.79 -24.24 -27.03
CA THR A 257 -0.25 -25.60 -27.07
C THR A 257 -1.19 -26.56 -26.35
N TYR A 258 -1.68 -27.55 -27.10
CA TYR A 258 -2.55 -28.60 -26.64
C TYR A 258 -1.73 -29.85 -26.35
N SER A 259 -1.75 -30.30 -25.10
CA SER A 259 -0.99 -31.47 -24.65
C SER A 259 -1.89 -32.72 -24.64
N PHE A 260 -1.46 -33.74 -25.35
CA PHE A 260 -2.14 -35.04 -25.42
C PHE A 260 -1.28 -36.10 -24.72
N SER A 261 -1.87 -36.80 -23.75
CA SER A 261 -1.23 -37.96 -23.15
C SER A 261 -1.07 -39.08 -24.19
N ALA A 262 -0.13 -39.99 -23.94
CA ALA A 262 -0.09 -41.26 -24.64
C ALA A 262 -1.45 -41.96 -24.51
N GLY A 263 -1.90 -42.58 -25.60
CA GLY A 263 -3.25 -43.12 -25.71
C GLY A 263 -3.63 -43.30 -27.17
N GLY A 264 -4.36 -44.38 -27.46
CA GLY A 264 -4.79 -44.71 -28.81
C GLY A 264 -5.77 -43.69 -29.40
N GLY A 265 -5.79 -43.61 -30.73
CA GLY A 265 -6.71 -42.79 -31.49
C GLY A 265 -6.10 -41.51 -32.07
N TYR A 266 -6.98 -40.69 -32.62
CA TYR A 266 -6.68 -39.39 -33.19
C TYR A 266 -6.62 -38.31 -32.10
N LYS A 267 -5.86 -37.24 -32.37
CA LYS A 267 -5.84 -36.06 -31.51
C LYS A 267 -6.86 -35.06 -32.02
N TYR A 268 -7.79 -34.67 -31.16
CA TYR A 268 -8.87 -33.74 -31.47
C TYR A 268 -8.65 -32.40 -30.78
N ILE A 269 -8.87 -31.33 -31.53
CA ILE A 269 -8.93 -29.96 -31.00
C ILE A 269 -10.19 -29.32 -31.56
N CYS A 270 -11.09 -28.92 -30.66
CA CYS A 270 -12.39 -28.35 -31.00
C CYS A 270 -12.48 -26.95 -30.39
N TYR A 271 -12.79 -25.96 -31.20
CA TYR A 271 -12.91 -24.57 -30.74
C TYR A 271 -13.95 -23.80 -31.55
N PRO A 272 -14.52 -22.71 -31.01
CA PRO A 272 -15.56 -21.92 -31.68
C PRO A 272 -15.14 -21.41 -33.07
N VAL A 273 -16.07 -21.46 -34.03
CA VAL A 273 -15.89 -20.91 -35.38
C VAL A 273 -15.58 -19.42 -35.35
N SER A 274 -16.08 -18.70 -34.34
CA SER A 274 -15.80 -17.26 -34.13
C SER A 274 -14.32 -16.94 -33.91
N PHE A 275 -13.49 -17.93 -33.57
CA PHE A 275 -12.05 -17.75 -33.42
C PHE A 275 -11.29 -17.79 -34.76
N GLY A 276 -11.96 -18.15 -35.87
CA GLY A 276 -11.33 -18.33 -37.17
C GLY A 276 -10.55 -19.63 -37.29
N LEU A 277 -9.91 -19.87 -38.44
CA LEU A 277 -9.09 -21.05 -38.69
C LEU A 277 -7.64 -20.80 -38.31
N TYR A 278 -6.98 -21.78 -37.70
CA TYR A 278 -5.52 -21.71 -37.53
C TYR A 278 -4.81 -21.71 -38.89
N THR A 279 -3.57 -21.22 -38.90
CA THR A 279 -2.72 -21.23 -40.10
C THR A 279 -1.67 -22.35 -40.07
N LYS A 280 -1.21 -22.73 -38.88
CA LYS A 280 -0.22 -23.80 -38.67
C LYS A 280 -0.56 -24.65 -37.46
N ALA A 281 -0.29 -25.95 -37.59
CA ALA A 281 -0.26 -26.91 -36.51
C ALA A 281 1.13 -27.56 -36.46
N THR A 282 1.86 -27.36 -35.36
CA THR A 282 3.24 -27.84 -35.22
C THR A 282 3.45 -28.51 -33.87
N ASP A 283 4.31 -29.51 -33.84
CA ASP A 283 4.83 -30.07 -32.59
C ASP A 283 5.93 -29.15 -32.05
N PRO A 284 5.76 -28.52 -30.88
CA PRO A 284 6.77 -27.60 -30.34
C PRO A 284 8.07 -28.31 -29.96
N ASP A 285 8.07 -29.62 -29.71
CA ASP A 285 9.24 -30.35 -29.25
C ASP A 285 10.18 -30.67 -30.42
N THR A 286 9.64 -30.87 -31.63
CA THR A 286 10.40 -31.20 -32.84
C THR A 286 10.44 -30.08 -33.88
N GLY A 287 9.51 -29.12 -33.81
CA GLY A 287 9.32 -28.07 -34.81
C GLY A 287 8.64 -28.55 -36.09
N PHE A 288 8.28 -29.84 -36.20
CA PHE A 288 7.64 -30.38 -37.39
C PHE A 288 6.15 -30.07 -37.44
N ALA A 289 5.63 -29.96 -38.66
CA ALA A 289 4.20 -29.81 -38.89
C ALA A 289 3.46 -31.10 -38.49
N VAL A 290 2.32 -30.93 -37.82
CA VAL A 290 1.41 -32.04 -37.50
C VAL A 290 0.35 -32.11 -38.59
N ALA A 291 0.24 -33.26 -39.25
CA ALA A 291 -0.77 -33.47 -40.29
C ALA A 291 -2.17 -33.53 -39.68
N MET A 292 -3.04 -32.60 -40.10
CA MET A 292 -4.42 -32.45 -39.65
C MET A 292 -5.37 -32.58 -40.85
N GLU A 293 -6.54 -33.16 -40.61
CA GLU A 293 -7.65 -33.15 -41.57
C GLU A 293 -8.28 -31.76 -41.69
N LEU A 294 -8.99 -31.54 -42.80
CA LEU A 294 -9.88 -30.37 -42.91
C LEU A 294 -10.95 -30.44 -41.80
N PRO A 295 -11.24 -29.32 -41.11
CA PRO A 295 -12.26 -29.33 -40.08
C PRO A 295 -13.65 -29.53 -40.66
N TYR A 296 -14.50 -30.16 -39.87
CA TYR A 296 -15.94 -30.06 -40.01
C TYR A 296 -16.51 -29.23 -38.85
N MET A 297 -17.78 -28.85 -38.97
CA MET A 297 -18.46 -28.04 -37.95
C MET A 297 -19.45 -28.88 -37.16
N VAL A 298 -19.51 -28.62 -35.85
CA VAL A 298 -20.50 -29.19 -34.94
C VAL A 298 -21.06 -28.05 -34.08
N SER A 299 -22.38 -27.99 -33.94
CA SER A 299 -23.03 -27.06 -33.02
C SER A 299 -23.00 -27.66 -31.61
N ILE A 300 -22.51 -26.89 -30.63
CA ILE A 300 -22.36 -27.31 -29.25
C ILE A 300 -23.14 -26.36 -28.35
N THR A 301 -23.96 -26.93 -27.47
CA THR A 301 -24.71 -26.24 -26.42
C THR A 301 -24.09 -26.55 -25.08
N ASN A 302 -23.64 -25.52 -24.38
CA ASN A 302 -23.03 -25.70 -23.06
C ASN A 302 -24.09 -25.87 -21.96
N ALA A 303 -23.63 -26.08 -20.71
CA ALA A 303 -24.51 -26.32 -19.57
C ALA A 303 -25.46 -25.14 -19.26
N ALA A 304 -25.10 -23.93 -19.68
CA ALA A 304 -25.93 -22.73 -19.55
C ALA A 304 -26.95 -22.56 -20.69
N GLY A 305 -27.00 -23.49 -21.64
CA GLY A 305 -27.93 -23.45 -22.78
C GLY A 305 -27.49 -22.52 -23.91
N VAL A 306 -26.23 -22.07 -23.92
CA VAL A 306 -25.69 -21.25 -25.01
C VAL A 306 -25.14 -22.16 -26.10
N THR A 307 -25.65 -21.99 -27.32
CA THR A 307 -25.20 -22.74 -28.51
C THR A 307 -24.21 -21.94 -29.33
N ALA A 308 -23.10 -22.55 -29.72
CA ALA A 308 -22.13 -22.01 -30.66
C ALA A 308 -21.60 -23.11 -31.60
N ASP A 309 -21.26 -22.73 -32.83
CA ASP A 309 -20.64 -23.64 -33.79
C ASP A 309 -19.14 -23.74 -33.55
N TYR A 310 -18.61 -24.96 -33.62
CA TYR A 310 -17.22 -25.29 -33.37
C TYR A 310 -16.58 -25.91 -34.60
N TYR A 311 -15.35 -25.50 -34.92
CA TYR A 311 -14.48 -26.26 -35.79
C TYR A 311 -13.95 -27.47 -35.03
N VAL A 312 -14.03 -28.64 -35.64
CA VAL A 312 -13.51 -29.89 -35.10
C VAL A 312 -12.34 -30.36 -35.94
N HIS A 313 -11.13 -30.19 -35.40
CA HIS A 313 -9.89 -30.61 -36.04
C HIS A 313 -9.43 -31.95 -35.50
N ARG A 314 -8.88 -32.76 -36.38
CA ARG A 314 -8.37 -34.09 -36.06
C ARG A 314 -7.02 -34.31 -36.76
N THR A 315 -6.10 -35.02 -36.12
CA THR A 315 -4.93 -35.55 -36.83
C THR A 315 -5.33 -36.49 -37.97
N THR A 316 -4.55 -36.52 -39.05
CA THR A 316 -4.76 -37.44 -40.18
C THR A 316 -4.60 -38.89 -39.76
N ASN A 317 -3.60 -39.16 -38.91
CA ASN A 317 -3.26 -40.50 -38.45
C ASN A 317 -3.61 -40.68 -36.97
N ILE A 318 -3.81 -41.95 -36.58
CA ILE A 318 -3.82 -42.37 -35.18
C ILE A 318 -2.40 -42.22 -34.62
N ILE A 319 -2.29 -41.61 -33.44
CA ILE A 319 -1.00 -41.37 -32.78
C ILE A 319 -1.12 -41.91 -31.35
N ASN A 320 -0.42 -43.01 -31.08
CA ASN A 320 -0.48 -43.67 -29.76
C ASN A 320 0.45 -43.03 -28.72
N ALA A 321 1.47 -42.31 -29.19
CA ALA A 321 2.40 -41.58 -28.32
C ALA A 321 1.75 -40.32 -27.74
N SER A 322 2.37 -39.78 -26.69
CA SER A 322 2.11 -38.41 -26.26
C SER A 322 2.50 -37.44 -27.37
N LEU A 323 1.76 -36.35 -27.51
CA LEU A 323 2.03 -35.33 -28.50
C LEU A 323 1.63 -33.96 -27.95
N ARG A 324 2.37 -32.93 -28.30
CA ARG A 324 1.96 -31.54 -28.09
C ARG A 324 1.69 -30.93 -29.47
N ILE A 325 0.61 -30.19 -29.60
CA ILE A 325 0.26 -29.51 -30.85
C ILE A 325 0.09 -28.03 -30.53
N THR A 326 0.93 -27.19 -31.11
CA THR A 326 0.77 -25.73 -31.07
C THR A 326 0.00 -25.27 -32.30
N LEU A 327 -1.10 -24.55 -32.07
CA LEU A 327 -1.86 -23.85 -33.11
C LEU A 327 -1.50 -22.37 -33.14
N SER A 328 -1.23 -21.84 -34.35
CA SER A 328 -1.01 -20.41 -34.63
C SER A 328 -1.73 -19.99 -35.90
#